data_AF-A0A165YXQ2-F1
#
_entry.id   AF-A0A165YXQ2-F1
#
_cell.length_a   1.000
_cell.length_b   1.000
_cell.length_c   1.000
_cell.angle_alpha   90.00
_cell.angle_beta   90.00
_cell.angle_gamma   90.00
#
_symmetry.space_group_name_H-M   'P 1'
#
loop_
_entity.id
_entity.type
_entity.pdbx_description
1 polymer ?
#
loop_
_entity_poly.entity_id
_entity_poly.type
_entity_poly.pdbx_seq_one_letter_code
_entity_poly.pdbx_strand_id
1 'polypeptide(L)' 'MKLKSLGKTTEDIKSVHIHTQETAVCIADKCGSLGKFAGCDHTINCMVVFPLTHAELASPSYTNTSA' A
#
# COMPACT_ATOMS: atom_id res chain seq x y z
N MET A 1 -5.88 -2.30 14.87
CA MET A 1 -5.48 -3.03 13.64
C MET A 1 -5.70 -4.52 13.81
N LYS A 2 -6.37 -5.16 12.85
CA LYS A 2 -6.78 -6.58 12.90
C LYS A 2 -5.59 -7.56 13.01
N LEU A 3 -4.40 -7.18 12.54
CA LEU A 3 -3.17 -7.97 12.67
C LEU A 3 -2.64 -8.01 14.12
N LYS A 4 -2.63 -6.86 14.81
CA LYS A 4 -2.18 -6.78 16.21
C LYS A 4 -3.05 -7.62 17.15
N SER A 5 -4.36 -7.68 16.91
CA SER A 5 -5.27 -8.55 17.67
C SER A 5 -5.06 -10.05 17.40
N LEU A 6 -4.40 -10.40 16.30
CA LEU A 6 -4.03 -11.78 15.94
C LEU A 6 -2.59 -12.13 16.36
N GLY A 7 -1.88 -11.22 17.05
CA GLY A 7 -0.48 -11.41 17.42
C GLY A 7 0.49 -11.45 16.24
N LYS A 8 0.08 -10.94 15.07
CA LYS A 8 0.87 -10.95 13.82
C LYS A 8 1.40 -9.56 13.47
N THR A 9 2.54 -9.51 12.80
CA THR A 9 3.12 -8.30 12.22
C THR A 9 2.89 -8.25 10.70
N THR A 10 3.26 -7.14 10.07
CA THR A 10 3.25 -7.04 8.60
C THR A 10 4.23 -7.98 7.91
N GLU A 11 5.26 -8.44 8.62
CA GLU A 11 6.24 -9.40 8.11
C GLU A 11 5.63 -10.81 7.93
N ASP A 12 4.57 -11.12 8.67
CA ASP A 12 3.83 -12.40 8.54
C ASP A 12 2.91 -12.45 7.30
N ILE A 13 2.82 -11.37 6.52
CA ILE A 13 1.91 -11.28 5.37
C ILE A 13 2.52 -11.98 4.15
N LYS A 14 2.01 -13.18 3.84
CA LYS A 14 2.40 -13.92 2.62
C LYS A 14 1.85 -13.30 1.33
N SER A 15 0.62 -12.80 1.34
CA SER A 15 -0.05 -12.24 0.17
C SER A 15 -1.22 -11.33 0.57
N VAL A 16 -1.46 -10.28 -0.19
CA VAL A 16 -2.64 -9.41 -0.08
C VAL A 16 -3.44 -9.49 -1.38
N HIS A 17 -4.72 -9.84 -1.29
CA HIS A 17 -5.65 -9.80 -2.41
C HIS A 17 -6.58 -8.60 -2.25
N ILE A 18 -6.58 -7.70 -3.22
CA ILE A 18 -7.41 -6.50 -3.22
C ILE A 18 -8.58 -6.74 -4.16
N HIS A 19 -9.79 -6.79 -3.62
CA HIS A 19 -11.02 -6.84 -4.41
C HIS A 19 -11.47 -5.40 -4.68
N THR A 20 -11.57 -5.04 -5.96
CA THR A 20 -11.95 -3.68 -6.37
C THR A 20 -12.76 -3.71 -7.67
N GLN A 21 -13.21 -2.53 -8.10
CA GLN A 21 -13.99 -2.32 -9.32
C GLN A 21 -13.06 -2.29 -10.54
N GLU A 22 -13.59 -2.61 -11.73
CA GLU A 22 -12.81 -2.67 -12.97
C GLU A 22 -12.07 -1.35 -13.25
N THR A 23 -12.73 -0.21 -13.04
CA THR A 23 -12.14 1.13 -13.16
C THR A 23 -10.92 1.33 -12.28
N ALA A 24 -10.95 0.80 -11.05
CA ALA A 24 -9.83 0.94 -10.12
C ALA A 24 -8.64 0.08 -10.54
N VAL A 25 -8.89 -1.09 -11.15
CA VAL A 25 -7.84 -1.90 -11.76
C VAL A 25 -7.21 -1.13 -12.92
N CYS A 26 -8.01 -0.62 -13.85
CA CYS A 26 -7.49 0.04 -15.05
C CYS A 26 -6.70 1.33 -14.79
N ILE A 27 -7.00 2.07 -13.71
CA ILE A 27 -6.39 3.38 -13.45
C ILE A 27 -5.25 3.29 -12.42
N ALA A 28 -5.37 2.40 -11.44
CA ALA A 28 -4.48 2.36 -10.28
C ALA A 28 -3.71 1.04 -10.09
N ASP A 29 -3.92 0.02 -10.93
CA ASP A 29 -3.05 -1.17 -10.97
C ASP A 29 -1.76 -0.88 -11.75
N LYS A 30 -0.76 -0.37 -11.04
CA LYS A 30 0.58 -0.12 -11.61
C LYS A 30 1.57 -1.14 -11.05
N CYS A 31 2.00 -2.06 -11.90
CA CYS A 31 3.05 -3.04 -11.57
C CYS A 31 4.44 -2.47 -11.92
N GLY A 32 5.39 -2.51 -10.98
CA GLY A 32 6.80 -2.15 -11.22
C GLY A 32 7.44 -1.27 -10.14
N SER A 33 8.71 -0.89 -10.35
CA SER A 33 9.43 0.02 -9.43
C SER A 33 8.87 1.44 -9.55
N LEU A 34 8.19 1.90 -8.50
CA LEU A 34 7.64 3.26 -8.42
C LEU A 34 8.74 4.21 -7.96
N GLY A 35 9.56 4.68 -8.90
CA GLY A 35 10.69 5.56 -8.60
C GLY A 35 10.34 7.00 -8.19
N LYS A 36 9.05 7.37 -8.06
CA LYS A 36 8.62 8.76 -7.79
C LYS A 36 7.35 8.82 -6.93
N PHE A 37 7.24 9.87 -6.12
CA PHE A 37 6.09 10.22 -5.27
C PHE A 37 4.74 10.11 -6.01
N ALA A 38 4.65 10.65 -7.22
CA ALA A 38 3.44 10.64 -8.06
C ALA A 38 3.04 9.23 -8.57
N GLY A 39 3.94 8.26 -8.46
CA GLY A 39 3.63 6.86 -8.71
C GLY A 39 2.83 6.26 -7.56
N CYS A 40 3.14 6.64 -6.32
CA CYS A 40 2.61 6.00 -5.11
C CYS A 40 1.17 6.45 -4.78
N ASP A 41 0.79 7.70 -5.04
CA ASP A 41 -0.57 8.23 -4.82
C ASP A 41 -1.57 7.86 -5.92
N HIS A 42 -1.10 7.21 -6.98
CA HIS A 42 -1.95 6.67 -8.06
C HIS A 42 -1.75 5.16 -8.25
N THR A 43 -1.20 4.48 -7.24
CA THR A 43 -1.05 3.02 -7.26
C THR A 43 -1.78 2.40 -6.07
N ILE A 44 -2.73 1.52 -6.37
CA ILE A 44 -3.58 0.86 -5.37
C ILE A 44 -2.75 0.05 -4.37
N ASN A 45 -1.64 -0.53 -4.82
CA ASN A 45 -0.76 -1.32 -3.97
C ASN A 45 -0.07 -0.44 -2.90
N CYS A 46 0.42 0.75 -3.25
CA CYS A 46 0.99 1.69 -2.28
C CYS A 46 -0.07 2.15 -1.27
N MET A 47 -1.24 2.53 -1.77
CA MET A 47 -2.36 2.97 -0.92
C MET A 47 -2.82 1.90 0.09
N VAL A 48 -2.57 0.61 -0.19
CA VAL A 48 -2.90 -0.50 0.72
C VAL A 48 -1.73 -0.90 1.61
N VAL A 49 -0.49 -0.84 1.12
CA VAL A 49 0.72 -1.20 1.89
C VAL A 49 1.01 -0.19 3.00
N PHE A 50 0.92 1.12 2.73
CA PHE A 50 1.24 2.14 3.75
C PHE A 50 0.39 2.06 5.02
N PRO A 51 -0.96 1.98 4.92
CA PRO A 51 -1.79 1.83 6.09
C PRO A 51 -1.57 0.49 6.78
N LEU A 52 -1.18 -0.58 6.07
CA LEU A 52 -0.89 -1.88 6.70
C LEU A 52 0.38 -1.82 7.55
N THR A 53 1.43 -1.17 7.07
CA THR A 53 2.73 -1.10 7.75
C THR A 53 2.79 -0.02 8.82
N HIS A 54 2.29 1.18 8.53
CA HIS A 54 2.48 2.36 9.39
C HIS A 54 1.23 2.75 10.18
N ALA A 55 0.10 2.06 9.97
CA ALA A 55 -1.20 2.40 10.54
C ALA A 55 -1.72 3.80 10.16
N GLU A 56 -1.08 4.46 9.21
CA GLU A 56 -1.39 5.81 8.75
C GLU A 56 -1.21 5.89 7.23
N LEU A 57 -2.04 6.72 6.59
CA LEU A 57 -1.92 7.09 5.19
C LEU A 57 -1.90 8.61 5.10
N ALA A 58 -0.71 9.19 5.02
CA ALA A 58 -0.52 10.63 4.95
C ALA A 58 0.28 10.99 3.70
N SER A 59 0.12 12.22 3.20
CA SER A 59 0.95 12.75 2.11
C SER A 59 2.46 12.50 2.32
N PRO A 60 3.05 12.73 3.50
CA PRO A 60 4.47 12.41 3.74
C PRO A 60 4.83 10.93 3.59
N SER A 61 3.88 9.99 3.73
CA SER A 61 4.13 8.56 3.58
C SER A 61 4.68 8.20 2.19
N TYR A 62 4.36 8.99 1.16
CA TYR A 62 4.83 8.73 -0.21
C TYR A 62 6.16 9.40 -0.55
N THR A 63 6.73 10.20 0.36
CA THR A 63 8.02 10.85 0.14
C THR A 63 9.17 9.88 0.44
N ASN A 64 10.20 9.88 -0.41
CA ASN A 64 11.37 9.01 -0.31
C ASN A 64 12.30 9.47 0.84
N THR A 65 11.75 9.46 2.07
CA THR A 65 12.44 9.73 3.34
C THR A 65 12.26 8.53 4.29
N SER A 66 11.84 7.38 3.76
CA SER A 66 11.68 6.13 4.51
C SER A 66 12.47 5.05 3.79
N ALA A 67 13.79 5.20 3.84
CA ALA A 67 14.77 4.16 3.52
C ALA A 67 15.07 3.34 4.79
#